data_AF-A0A1B6QAN7-F1
#
_entry.id   AF-A0A1B6QAN7-F1
#
_cell.length_a   1.000
_cell.length_b   1.000
_cell.length_c   1.000
_cell.angle_alpha   90.00
_cell.angle_beta   90.00
_cell.angle_gamma   90.00
#
_symmetry.space_group_name_H-M   'P 1'
#
loop_
_entity.id
_entity.type
_entity.pdbx_description
1 polymer ?
#
loop_
_entity_poly.entity_id
_entity_poly.type
_entity_poly.pdbx_seq_one_letter_code
_entity_poly.pdbx_strand_id
1 'polypeptide(L)'
;MRDDVNLLAKSTDHKADADFLNKPIQHFEEMHTIFGSTMATGRFAKDSSVPLGTQEESTDDWDNEVQRMEVQSGSGIGATQQDNAATSSATKATNPNKRDKGKKRARSDHDPLVAAIKWRSTKLAKAIKVAGKADNDVPADLYDNVMAFKGSFNETHLSFYHSYLVQHPHIARAFNSLSFEHKFNWVAKHIADNYPGQ
;
A
#
# COMPACT_ATOMS: atom_id res chain seq x y z
N MET A 1 61.32 -38.14 -27.56
CA MET A 1 61.74 -36.94 -28.32
C MET A 1 60.56 -36.56 -29.20
N ARG A 2 59.81 -35.54 -28.73
CA ARG A 2 58.81 -34.72 -29.43
C ARG A 2 57.65 -35.44 -30.13
N ASP A 3 56.53 -35.45 -29.40
CA ASP A 3 55.18 -35.51 -29.93
C ASP A 3 54.88 -34.20 -30.67
N ASP A 4 54.82 -34.25 -31.99
CA ASP A 4 54.36 -33.12 -32.79
C ASP A 4 52.83 -33.10 -32.84
N VAL A 5 52.32 -32.10 -32.13
CA VAL A 5 50.98 -31.59 -32.00
C VAL A 5 50.23 -31.58 -33.34
N ASN A 6 49.18 -32.38 -33.47
CA ASN A 6 48.13 -32.14 -34.47
C ASN A 6 46.77 -32.04 -33.78
N LEU A 7 46.60 -30.93 -33.04
CA LEU A 7 45.32 -30.48 -32.52
C LEU A 7 44.82 -29.33 -33.40
N LEU A 8 44.47 -29.64 -34.65
CA LEU A 8 43.53 -28.82 -35.41
C LEU A 8 42.18 -29.54 -35.39
N ALA A 9 41.43 -29.33 -34.31
CA ALA A 9 40.00 -29.56 -34.32
C ALA A 9 39.40 -28.56 -35.32
N LYS A 10 39.28 -28.99 -36.58
CA LYS A 10 38.56 -28.26 -37.61
C LYS A 10 37.09 -28.31 -37.22
N SER A 11 36.57 -27.26 -36.59
CA SER A 11 35.13 -27.04 -36.49
C SER A 11 34.59 -27.03 -37.91
N THR A 12 33.94 -28.11 -38.32
CA THR A 12 33.22 -28.16 -39.59
C THR A 12 31.95 -27.36 -39.40
N ASP A 13 32.07 -26.04 -39.54
CA ASP A 13 30.90 -25.17 -39.63
C ASP A 13 30.06 -25.66 -40.81
N HIS A 14 28.77 -25.90 -40.59
CA HIS A 14 27.89 -26.32 -41.67
C HIS A 14 27.85 -25.19 -42.70
N LYS A 15 27.98 -25.53 -43.99
CA LYS A 15 28.00 -24.54 -45.07
C LYS A 15 26.76 -23.62 -45.07
N ALA A 16 25.65 -24.09 -44.51
CA ALA A 16 24.41 -23.33 -44.34
C ALA A 16 24.45 -22.32 -43.17
N ASP A 17 25.37 -22.49 -42.22
CA ASP A 17 25.50 -21.65 -41.03
C ASP A 17 26.35 -20.40 -41.30
N ALA A 18 27.09 -20.39 -42.42
CA ALA A 18 27.90 -19.26 -42.88
C ALA A 18 27.09 -17.97 -43.01
N ASP A 19 25.81 -18.09 -43.36
CA ASP A 19 24.90 -16.96 -43.48
C ASP A 19 24.47 -16.40 -42.12
N PHE A 20 24.74 -17.06 -41.01
CA PHE A 20 24.34 -16.61 -39.66
C PHE A 20 25.54 -16.17 -38.80
N LEU A 21 26.77 -16.47 -39.25
CA LEU A 21 27.98 -15.97 -38.62
C LEU A 21 28.07 -14.43 -38.77
N ASN A 22 28.41 -13.73 -37.68
CA ASN A 22 28.59 -12.28 -37.62
C ASN A 22 27.35 -11.42 -37.95
N LYS A 23 26.15 -11.98 -37.97
CA LYS A 23 24.91 -11.19 -38.05
C LYS A 23 24.42 -10.81 -36.64
N PRO A 24 24.02 -9.55 -36.41
CA PRO A 24 23.41 -9.17 -35.15
C PRO A 24 22.10 -9.95 -34.97
N ILE A 25 21.86 -10.45 -33.76
CA ILE A 25 20.61 -11.12 -33.42
C ILE A 25 19.49 -10.08 -33.53
N GLN A 26 18.49 -10.37 -34.38
CA GLN A 26 17.35 -9.48 -34.55
C GLN A 26 16.60 -9.35 -33.22
N HIS A 27 16.22 -8.13 -32.84
CA HIS A 27 15.57 -7.82 -31.56
C HIS A 27 16.40 -8.13 -30.31
N PHE A 28 17.73 -8.24 -30.44
CA PHE A 28 18.60 -8.45 -29.28
C PHE A 28 18.41 -7.39 -28.20
N GLU A 29 18.24 -6.11 -28.56
CA GLU A 29 18.04 -5.04 -27.57
C GLU A 29 16.70 -5.14 -26.84
N GLU A 30 15.63 -5.52 -27.53
CA GLU A 30 14.31 -5.75 -26.93
C GLU A 30 14.37 -6.96 -25.97
N MET A 31 14.98 -8.05 -26.42
CA MET A 31 15.19 -9.25 -25.60
C MET A 31 16.13 -8.98 -24.42
N HIS A 32 17.17 -8.18 -24.60
CA HIS A 32 18.08 -7.75 -23.54
C HIS A 32 17.39 -6.78 -22.58
N THR A 33 16.38 -6.03 -23.01
CA THR A 33 15.59 -5.19 -22.11
C THR A 33 14.67 -6.04 -21.22
N ILE A 34 14.13 -7.14 -21.75
CA ILE A 34 13.23 -8.05 -21.01
C ILE A 34 14.02 -9.01 -20.11
N PHE A 35 15.11 -9.58 -20.62
CA PHE A 35 15.88 -10.66 -19.98
C PHE A 35 17.30 -10.26 -19.57
N GLY A 36 17.81 -9.13 -20.08
CA GLY A 36 19.17 -8.70 -19.82
C GLY A 36 19.31 -8.08 -18.45
N SER A 37 20.36 -8.53 -17.77
CA SER A 37 20.91 -8.06 -16.49
C SER A 37 20.20 -8.42 -15.20
N THR A 38 18.99 -8.99 -15.22
CA THR A 38 18.41 -9.57 -14.00
C THR A 38 17.58 -10.80 -14.35
N MET A 39 18.18 -11.99 -14.26
CA MET A 39 17.36 -13.13 -13.86
C MET A 39 16.64 -12.70 -12.59
N ALA A 40 15.32 -12.85 -12.51
CA ALA A 40 14.61 -12.69 -11.25
C ALA A 40 15.14 -13.75 -10.28
N THR A 41 16.26 -13.47 -9.61
CA THR A 41 16.78 -14.21 -8.47
C THR A 41 16.30 -13.47 -7.23
N GLY A 42 14.99 -13.50 -7.06
CA GLY A 42 14.35 -13.07 -5.83
C GLY A 42 13.59 -14.24 -5.25
N ARG A 43 13.41 -14.26 -3.93
CA ARG A 43 12.49 -15.14 -3.19
C ARG A 43 11.06 -15.26 -3.77
N PHE A 44 10.70 -14.40 -4.72
CA PHE A 44 9.42 -14.37 -5.44
C PHE A 44 9.48 -14.98 -6.85
N ALA A 45 10.65 -15.44 -7.30
CA ALA A 45 10.79 -16.18 -8.54
C ALA A 45 10.22 -17.57 -8.33
N LYS A 46 9.02 -17.80 -8.87
CA LYS A 46 8.33 -19.08 -8.77
C LYS A 46 8.84 -19.97 -9.88
N ASP A 47 9.36 -21.13 -9.52
CA ASP A 47 9.60 -22.20 -10.48
C ASP A 47 8.26 -22.66 -11.06
N SER A 48 8.28 -23.20 -12.29
CA SER A 48 7.08 -23.68 -13.02
C SER A 48 6.25 -24.73 -12.26
N SER A 49 6.74 -25.23 -11.12
CA SER A 49 6.11 -26.27 -10.32
C SER A 49 5.18 -25.75 -9.21
N VAL A 50 5.20 -24.44 -8.88
CA VAL A 50 4.40 -23.87 -7.79
C VAL A 50 3.07 -23.29 -8.29
N PRO A 51 1.92 -23.74 -7.76
CA PRO A 51 0.62 -23.16 -8.11
C PRO A 51 0.57 -21.66 -7.79
N LEU A 52 0.19 -20.86 -8.78
CA LEU A 52 -0.11 -19.44 -8.58
C LEU A 52 -1.32 -19.32 -7.65
N GLY A 53 -1.16 -18.60 -6.53
CA GLY A 53 -2.24 -18.34 -5.56
C GLY A 53 -1.99 -18.79 -4.12
N THR A 54 -0.80 -19.31 -3.79
CA THR A 54 -0.44 -19.51 -2.38
C THR A 54 -0.05 -18.16 -1.77
N GLN A 55 -0.93 -17.64 -0.94
CA GLN A 55 -0.70 -16.48 -0.08
C GLN A 55 0.47 -16.79 0.86
N GLU A 56 1.60 -16.16 0.64
CA GLU A 56 2.55 -15.89 1.71
C GLU A 56 1.95 -14.74 2.54
N GLU A 57 1.62 -15.05 3.78
CA GLU A 57 1.16 -14.08 4.77
C GLU A 57 2.33 -13.14 5.06
N SER A 58 2.47 -12.10 4.23
CA SER A 58 3.18 -10.90 4.66
C SER A 58 2.19 -10.07 5.48
N THR A 59 2.44 -10.03 6.78
CA THR A 59 1.77 -9.14 7.73
C THR A 59 2.32 -7.73 7.54
N ASP A 60 2.18 -7.19 6.32
CA ASP A 60 2.53 -5.80 6.05
C ASP A 60 1.26 -4.99 6.33
N ASP A 61 1.16 -4.58 7.58
CA ASP A 61 0.23 -3.57 8.05
C ASP A 61 0.59 -2.23 7.38
N TRP A 62 -0.20 -1.84 6.38
CA TRP A 62 0.04 -0.68 5.51
C TRP A 62 -0.12 0.69 6.21
N ASP A 63 -0.27 0.74 7.53
CA ASP A 63 -0.58 1.98 8.27
C ASP A 63 0.63 2.84 8.66
N ASN A 64 1.89 2.41 8.44
CA ASN A 64 3.07 3.10 8.99
C ASN A 64 4.09 3.70 8.00
N GLU A 65 3.80 3.78 6.69
CA GLU A 65 4.75 4.31 5.70
C GLU A 65 4.40 5.74 5.22
N VAL A 66 4.21 6.68 6.15
CA VAL A 66 4.13 8.12 5.82
C VAL A 66 5.24 8.94 6.50
N GLN A 67 6.10 8.35 7.33
CA GLN A 67 7.09 9.10 8.12
C GLN A 67 8.57 8.88 7.76
N ARG A 68 8.90 8.33 6.59
CA ARG A 68 10.31 8.14 6.19
C ARG A 68 10.63 8.59 4.77
N MET A 69 10.06 9.71 4.35
CA MET A 69 10.55 10.41 3.15
C MET A 69 11.18 11.73 3.55
N GLU A 70 12.21 11.67 4.40
CA GLU A 70 13.24 12.72 4.45
C GLU A 70 14.60 12.08 4.71
N VAL A 71 15.58 12.65 4.00
CA VAL A 71 17.04 12.62 4.23
C VAL A 71 17.86 11.62 3.38
N GLN A 72 18.70 12.25 2.57
CA GLN A 72 19.98 11.81 1.97
C GLN A 72 19.95 11.07 0.62
N SER A 73 19.77 11.90 -0.41
CA SER A 73 20.62 11.83 -1.60
C SER A 73 22.07 12.13 -1.22
N GLY A 74 23.02 11.26 -1.60
CA GLY A 74 24.45 11.40 -1.31
C GLY A 74 25.30 10.34 -2.00
N SER A 75 26.00 10.76 -3.05
CA SER A 75 26.99 10.04 -3.88
C SER A 75 28.12 9.35 -3.09
N GLY A 76 28.63 8.21 -3.56
CA GLY A 76 29.94 7.69 -3.12
C GLY A 76 30.31 6.26 -3.50
N ILE A 77 31.29 6.14 -4.39
CA ILE A 77 32.07 4.97 -4.86
C ILE A 77 32.68 4.14 -3.71
N GLY A 78 32.82 2.81 -3.88
CA GLY A 78 33.77 2.02 -3.08
C GLY A 78 33.64 0.50 -3.22
N ALA A 79 34.51 -0.11 -4.05
CA ALA A 79 34.76 -1.54 -4.10
C ALA A 79 35.40 -2.06 -2.79
N THR A 80 35.20 -3.34 -2.43
CA THR A 80 36.26 -4.27 -1.94
C THR A 80 35.73 -5.71 -1.94
N GLN A 81 36.55 -6.60 -2.51
CA GLN A 81 36.46 -8.07 -2.56
C GLN A 81 36.59 -8.73 -1.17
N GLN A 82 36.04 -9.93 -0.99
CA GLN A 82 36.82 -11.13 -0.60
C GLN A 82 35.95 -12.39 -0.48
N ASP A 83 36.09 -13.27 -1.45
CA ASP A 83 36.63 -14.63 -1.37
C ASP A 83 36.22 -15.61 -0.25
N ASN A 84 35.98 -16.84 -0.72
CA ASN A 84 36.23 -18.15 -0.07
C ASN A 84 35.30 -18.60 1.07
N ALA A 85 34.55 -19.68 0.83
CA ALA A 85 35.07 -21.03 1.05
C ALA A 85 33.92 -22.04 1.04
N ALA A 86 34.04 -23.03 0.16
CA ALA A 86 33.25 -24.25 0.20
C ALA A 86 33.52 -25.00 1.52
N THR A 87 32.47 -25.39 2.24
CA THR A 87 32.52 -26.59 3.08
C THR A 87 31.27 -27.42 2.82
N SER A 88 31.46 -28.45 2.02
CA SER A 88 30.55 -29.58 1.93
C SER A 88 30.65 -30.40 3.22
N SER A 89 29.52 -30.73 3.84
CA SER A 89 29.45 -31.84 4.79
C SER A 89 28.11 -32.53 4.63
N ALA A 90 28.15 -33.57 3.81
CA ALA A 90 27.11 -34.57 3.70
C ALA A 90 27.02 -35.37 5.00
N THR A 91 25.84 -35.41 5.61
CA THR A 91 25.40 -36.56 6.40
C THR A 91 24.10 -37.09 5.80
N LYS A 92 24.09 -38.39 5.57
CA LYS A 92 23.17 -39.13 4.71
C LYS A 92 22.17 -39.91 5.59
N ALA A 93 20.91 -39.87 5.16
CA ALA A 93 19.81 -40.82 5.43
C ALA A 93 19.25 -40.79 6.87
N THR A 94 17.95 -40.94 7.15
CA THR A 94 16.84 -41.69 6.54
C THR A 94 15.50 -41.14 7.07
N ASN A 95 14.48 -40.95 6.23
CA ASN A 95 13.14 -41.58 6.34
C ASN A 95 12.10 -40.89 5.41
N PRO A 96 11.74 -41.48 4.26
CA PRO A 96 10.71 -40.96 3.37
C PRO A 96 9.39 -41.68 3.67
N ASN A 97 8.58 -41.19 4.62
CA ASN A 97 7.16 -41.56 4.71
C ASN A 97 6.42 -40.68 5.72
N LYS A 98 6.19 -39.42 5.36
CA LYS A 98 4.94 -38.75 5.74
C LYS A 98 4.26 -38.31 4.45
N ARG A 99 3.37 -39.19 3.99
CA ARG A 99 2.30 -38.82 3.06
C ARG A 99 1.56 -37.67 3.74
N ASP A 100 1.85 -36.44 3.33
CA ASP A 100 1.03 -35.30 3.65
C ASP A 100 -0.36 -35.62 3.08
N LYS A 101 -1.26 -36.06 3.96
CA LYS A 101 -2.67 -36.23 3.62
C LYS A 101 -3.12 -34.84 3.24
N GLY A 102 -3.10 -34.57 1.94
CA GLY A 102 -3.54 -33.34 1.32
C GLY A 102 -4.77 -32.87 2.07
N LYS A 103 -4.59 -31.80 2.84
CA LYS A 103 -5.66 -31.12 3.55
C LYS A 103 -6.61 -30.77 2.42
N LYS A 104 -7.71 -31.55 2.28
CA LYS A 104 -8.81 -31.22 1.38
C LYS A 104 -9.27 -29.87 1.86
N ARG A 105 -8.71 -28.81 1.29
CA ARG A 105 -9.21 -27.46 1.47
C ARG A 105 -10.64 -27.59 1.00
N ALA A 106 -11.58 -27.44 1.93
CA ALA A 106 -12.97 -27.26 1.57
C ALA A 106 -12.97 -26.23 0.45
N ARG A 107 -13.36 -26.62 -0.76
CA ARG A 107 -13.59 -25.65 -1.81
C ARG A 107 -14.68 -24.77 -1.20
N SER A 108 -14.36 -23.51 -0.91
CA SER A 108 -15.44 -22.55 -0.83
C SER A 108 -16.18 -22.67 -2.16
N ASP A 109 -17.49 -22.86 -2.14
CA ASP A 109 -18.29 -23.00 -3.36
C ASP A 109 -18.17 -21.78 -4.30
N HIS A 110 -17.54 -20.70 -3.83
CA HIS A 110 -17.13 -19.57 -4.63
C HIS A 110 -15.64 -19.61 -4.97
N ASP A 111 -15.35 -19.35 -6.24
CA ASP A 111 -14.04 -18.98 -6.79
C ASP A 111 -13.35 -17.96 -5.85
N PRO A 112 -12.10 -18.22 -5.40
CA PRO A 112 -11.33 -17.30 -4.57
C PRO A 112 -11.30 -15.86 -5.08
N LEU A 113 -11.29 -15.66 -6.40
CA LEU A 113 -11.36 -14.34 -7.02
C LEU A 113 -12.73 -13.68 -6.77
N VAL A 114 -13.82 -14.44 -6.96
CA VAL A 114 -15.19 -13.96 -6.70
C VAL A 114 -15.38 -13.62 -5.23
N ALA A 115 -14.81 -14.41 -4.31
CA ALA A 115 -14.85 -14.12 -2.89
C ALA A 115 -14.11 -12.82 -2.53
N ALA A 116 -12.92 -12.61 -3.10
CA ALA A 116 -12.14 -11.39 -2.90
C ALA A 116 -12.85 -10.13 -3.43
N ILE A 117 -13.43 -10.22 -4.63
CA ILE A 117 -14.22 -9.12 -5.22
C ILE A 117 -15.42 -8.79 -4.34
N LYS A 118 -16.21 -9.80 -3.92
CA LYS A 118 -17.37 -9.60 -3.05
C LYS A 118 -16.99 -8.90 -1.73
N TRP A 119 -15.89 -9.31 -1.11
CA TRP A 119 -15.39 -8.68 0.11
C TRP A 119 -15.01 -7.20 -0.09
N ARG A 120 -14.26 -6.88 -1.16
CA ARG A 120 -13.87 -5.50 -1.46
C ARG A 120 -15.07 -4.64 -1.84
N SER A 121 -15.98 -5.13 -2.69
CA SER A 121 -17.19 -4.41 -3.09
C SER A 121 -18.12 -4.14 -1.91
N THR A 122 -18.27 -5.07 -0.97
CA THR A 122 -19.07 -4.84 0.24
C THR A 122 -18.41 -3.83 1.18
N LYS A 123 -17.08 -3.84 1.32
CA LYS A 123 -16.35 -2.79 2.05
C LYS A 123 -16.53 -1.42 1.40
N LEU A 124 -16.39 -1.33 0.08
CA LEU A 124 -16.59 -0.09 -0.68
C LEU A 124 -18.02 0.44 -0.53
N ALA A 125 -19.03 -0.42 -0.68
CA ALA A 125 -20.44 -0.04 -0.50
C ALA A 125 -20.72 0.45 0.93
N LYS A 126 -20.13 -0.18 1.96
CA LYS A 126 -20.20 0.29 3.34
C LYS A 126 -19.56 1.67 3.52
N ALA A 127 -18.38 1.89 2.95
CA ALA A 127 -17.69 3.16 3.02
C ALA A 127 -18.50 4.28 2.34
N ILE A 128 -19.04 4.03 1.15
CA ILE A 128 -19.93 4.98 0.45
C ILE A 128 -21.18 5.26 1.28
N LYS A 129 -21.80 4.23 1.88
CA LYS A 129 -22.98 4.42 2.74
C LYS A 129 -22.65 5.30 3.95
N VAL A 130 -21.46 5.18 4.54
CA VAL A 130 -21.02 6.02 5.65
C VAL A 130 -20.72 7.44 5.19
N ALA A 131 -19.99 7.60 4.08
CA ALA A 131 -19.65 8.91 3.50
C ALA A 131 -20.88 9.68 2.99
N GLY A 132 -21.90 8.97 2.52
CA GLY A 132 -23.16 9.55 2.05
C GLY A 132 -24.18 9.83 3.15
N LYS A 133 -23.89 9.49 4.42
CA LYS A 133 -24.73 9.97 5.52
C LYS A 133 -24.51 11.47 5.65
N ALA A 134 -25.54 12.24 5.39
CA ALA A 134 -25.50 13.67 5.63
C ALA A 134 -25.32 13.89 7.14
N ASP A 135 -24.22 14.55 7.51
CA ASP A 135 -23.88 14.85 8.89
C ASP A 135 -24.71 16.03 9.40
N ASN A 136 -26.03 15.81 9.50
CA ASN A 136 -27.04 16.83 9.77
C ASN A 136 -27.57 16.80 11.21
N ASP A 137 -26.97 16.01 12.10
CA ASP A 137 -27.41 15.91 13.49
C ASP A 137 -27.03 17.17 14.28
N VAL A 138 -28.06 17.97 14.58
CA VAL A 138 -27.98 19.17 15.41
C VAL A 138 -28.47 18.84 16.84
N PRO A 139 -27.75 19.24 17.91
CA PRO A 139 -28.20 18.99 19.29
C PRO A 139 -29.56 19.62 19.61
N ALA A 140 -30.43 18.88 20.29
CA ALA A 140 -31.79 19.33 20.63
C ALA A 140 -31.82 20.53 21.58
N ASP A 141 -30.84 20.62 22.47
CA ASP A 141 -30.64 21.67 23.45
C ASP A 141 -29.82 22.85 22.89
N LEU A 142 -29.46 22.86 21.61
CA LEU A 142 -28.60 23.88 21.01
C LEU A 142 -29.17 25.30 21.21
N TYR A 143 -30.46 25.47 20.94
CA TYR A 143 -31.13 26.77 21.07
C TYR A 143 -31.07 27.29 22.50
N ASP A 144 -31.41 26.45 23.48
CA ASP A 144 -31.39 26.80 24.89
C ASP A 144 -29.98 27.17 25.36
N ASN A 145 -28.96 26.42 24.90
CA ASN A 145 -27.57 26.72 25.22
C ASN A 145 -27.08 28.05 24.64
N VAL A 146 -27.51 28.43 23.42
CA VAL A 146 -27.19 29.74 22.84
C VAL A 146 -27.96 30.86 23.54
N MET A 147 -29.24 30.62 23.86
CA MET A 147 -30.10 31.61 24.52
C MET A 147 -29.83 31.76 26.02
N ALA A 148 -29.08 30.85 26.64
CA ALA A 148 -28.58 31.00 28.01
C ALA A 148 -27.73 32.27 28.21
N PHE A 149 -27.16 32.83 27.14
CA PHE A 149 -26.39 34.07 27.18
C PHE A 149 -27.23 35.33 26.94
N LYS A 150 -28.57 35.19 26.91
CA LYS A 150 -29.48 36.32 26.89
C LYS A 150 -29.21 37.24 28.08
N GLY A 151 -29.07 38.53 27.80
CA GLY A 151 -28.72 39.55 28.80
C GLY A 151 -27.24 39.94 28.80
N SER A 152 -26.33 39.06 28.35
CA SER A 152 -24.94 39.42 28.09
C SER A 152 -24.71 39.88 26.65
N PHE A 153 -25.43 39.27 25.70
CA PHE A 153 -25.36 39.63 24.28
C PHE A 153 -26.73 40.05 23.73
N ASN A 154 -26.69 40.74 22.58
CA ASN A 154 -27.89 41.08 21.82
C ASN A 154 -28.58 39.80 21.31
N GLU A 155 -29.87 39.66 21.58
CA GLU A 155 -30.68 38.49 21.21
C GLU A 155 -30.71 38.25 19.69
N THR A 156 -30.64 39.31 18.89
CA THR A 156 -30.54 39.21 17.42
C THR A 156 -29.24 38.52 17.01
N HIS A 157 -28.10 38.88 17.61
CA HIS A 157 -26.82 38.24 17.33
C HIS A 157 -26.81 36.77 17.78
N LEU A 158 -27.44 36.46 18.92
CA LEU A 158 -27.62 35.07 19.38
C LEU A 158 -28.46 34.25 18.40
N SER A 159 -29.53 34.84 17.84
CA SER A 159 -30.36 34.17 16.82
C SER A 159 -29.61 33.88 15.52
N PHE A 160 -28.75 34.81 15.08
CA PHE A 160 -27.91 34.62 13.90
C PHE A 160 -26.83 33.57 14.14
N TYR A 161 -26.22 33.57 15.32
CA TYR A 161 -25.26 32.54 15.68
C TYR A 161 -25.91 31.15 15.74
N HIS A 162 -27.12 31.05 16.31
CA HIS A 162 -27.88 29.80 16.28
C HIS A 162 -28.16 29.34 14.83
N SER A 163 -28.60 30.25 13.94
CA SER A 163 -28.80 29.93 12.51
C SER A 163 -27.51 29.44 11.84
N TYR A 164 -26.36 30.04 12.16
CA TYR A 164 -25.05 29.60 11.70
C TYR A 164 -24.73 28.18 12.19
N LEU A 165 -24.97 27.88 13.46
CA LEU A 165 -24.73 26.54 14.02
C LEU A 165 -25.64 25.47 13.41
N VAL A 166 -26.91 25.79 13.13
CA VAL A 166 -27.84 24.86 12.44
C VAL A 166 -27.36 24.53 11.03
N GLN A 167 -26.76 25.50 10.32
CA GLN A 167 -26.16 25.28 9.00
C GLN A 167 -24.83 24.50 9.05
N HIS A 168 -24.19 24.44 10.23
CA HIS A 168 -22.94 23.73 10.45
C HIS A 168 -23.04 22.75 11.65
N PRO A 169 -23.72 21.60 11.49
CA PRO A 169 -24.02 20.67 12.58
C PRO A 169 -22.80 20.15 13.34
N HIS A 170 -21.67 19.96 12.65
CA HIS A 170 -20.40 19.59 13.29
C HIS A 170 -19.90 20.66 14.27
N ILE A 171 -20.05 21.95 13.94
CA ILE A 171 -19.74 23.08 14.83
C ILE A 171 -20.75 23.14 15.97
N ALA A 172 -22.04 22.95 15.69
CA ALA A 172 -23.08 22.92 16.71
C ALA A 172 -22.83 21.86 17.79
N ARG A 173 -22.45 20.65 17.39
CA ARG A 173 -22.10 19.58 18.34
C ARG A 173 -20.85 19.90 19.14
N ALA A 174 -19.81 20.43 18.49
CA ALA A 174 -18.59 20.87 19.17
C ALA A 174 -18.92 21.94 20.21
N PHE A 175 -19.62 23.01 19.81
CA PHE A 175 -20.09 24.07 20.69
C PHE A 175 -20.87 23.50 21.87
N ASN A 176 -21.79 22.56 21.62
CA ASN A 176 -22.65 22.07 22.67
C ASN A 176 -21.94 21.18 23.72
N SER A 177 -20.84 20.55 23.32
CA SER A 177 -19.99 19.75 24.21
C SER A 177 -19.10 20.57 25.14
N LEU A 178 -18.97 21.88 24.90
CA LEU A 178 -18.11 22.78 25.69
C LEU A 178 -18.73 23.12 27.05
N SER A 179 -17.88 23.57 27.99
CA SER A 179 -18.33 24.21 29.22
C SER A 179 -18.95 25.59 28.94
N PHE A 180 -19.71 26.12 29.90
CA PHE A 180 -20.40 27.41 29.79
C PHE A 180 -19.46 28.56 29.37
N GLU A 181 -18.29 28.68 30.00
CA GLU A 181 -17.31 29.75 29.71
C GLU A 181 -16.77 29.65 28.27
N HIS A 182 -16.53 28.44 27.78
CA HIS A 182 -16.04 28.24 26.42
C HIS A 182 -17.13 28.52 25.38
N LYS A 183 -18.38 28.14 25.65
CA LYS A 183 -19.54 28.54 24.84
C LYS A 183 -19.65 30.07 24.77
N PHE A 184 -19.50 30.76 25.90
CA PHE A 184 -19.49 32.23 25.97
C PHE A 184 -18.42 32.84 25.06
N ASN A 185 -17.17 32.35 25.15
CA ASN A 185 -16.07 32.85 24.33
C ASN A 185 -16.30 32.64 22.82
N TRP A 186 -16.94 31.54 22.44
CA TRP A 186 -17.28 31.26 21.04
C TRP A 186 -18.33 32.22 20.51
N VAL A 187 -19.37 32.51 21.30
CA VAL A 187 -20.37 33.52 20.97
C VAL A 187 -19.71 34.90 20.85
N ALA A 188 -18.89 35.29 21.83
CA ALA A 188 -18.18 36.57 21.83
C ALA A 188 -17.28 36.73 20.59
N LYS A 189 -16.51 35.70 20.25
CA LYS A 189 -15.67 35.66 19.05
C LYS A 189 -16.51 35.80 17.79
N HIS A 190 -17.60 35.05 17.66
CA HIS A 190 -18.47 35.13 16.48
C HIS A 190 -19.06 36.53 16.33
N ILE A 191 -19.48 37.16 17.41
CA ILE A 191 -20.00 38.52 17.38
C ILE A 191 -18.92 39.51 16.97
N ALA A 192 -17.72 39.42 17.56
CA ALA A 192 -16.60 40.29 17.21
C ALA A 192 -16.18 40.17 15.73
N ASP A 193 -16.19 38.95 15.20
CA ASP A 193 -15.80 38.65 13.81
C ASP A 193 -16.86 39.16 12.80
N ASN A 194 -18.14 39.15 13.15
CA ASN A 194 -19.25 39.47 12.22
C ASN A 194 -19.83 40.87 12.40
N TYR A 195 -19.63 41.50 13.56
CA TYR A 195 -20.15 42.83 13.90
C TYR A 195 -19.07 43.73 14.51
N PRO A 196 -17.95 44.00 13.79
CA PRO A 196 -16.89 44.84 14.31
C PRO A 196 -17.38 46.29 14.48
N GLY A 197 -17.28 46.83 15.70
CA GLY A 197 -17.58 48.25 16.00
C GLY A 197 -18.96 48.53 16.59
N GLN A 198 -19.69 47.52 17.04
CA GLN A 198 -20.86 47.65 17.92
C GLN A 198 -20.53 47.32 19.37
#